data_AF-A0AA39AB19-F1
#
_entry.id   AF-A0AA39AB19-F1
#
_cell.length_a   1.000
_cell.length_b   1.000
_cell.length_c   1.000
_cell.angle_alpha   90.00
_cell.angle_beta   90.00
_cell.angle_gamma   90.00
#
_symmetry.space_group_name_H-M   'P 1'
#
loop_
_entity.id
_entity.type
_entity.pdbx_description
1 polymer ?
#
loop_
_entity_poly.entity_id
_entity_poly.type
_entity_poly.pdbx_seq_one_letter_code
_entity_poly.pdbx_strand_id
1 'polypeptide(L)'
;MDKTSLGLPPKSLALEISQFYTDLFMRRAFLASILPLKPDAILFLGDYFDGGPSLSDEEWKESLSRFKHIFDLKTQGKRNTQVYYLSGNHDIGYASVLSHKPEVVRRYEQEFGIRNYRFTVGKVEFVVVDAQTLDGHSQGSLTSASWDFIKNVSMDVNLNPRVLLTHIPLYRPDWTTCGPYRYSPVINQRVFHAVHDQEIVYQNYITEEKSKYLLDLLRPVLILSGHDHDQCTVTHMSKHGPVMEHTVGTISWQQGNLYPSFMLLSASNDTIQNDSSLQDAISTQLCFLPMQTHIYIWYLSQFVLTLLALLLWPTNGLGSWRYCRVFMEYTRSLISSNIFRSGAKEKNEDENCEYEMIWDAEGSMHLVKKTSKAPLTHSSERGLSERGNAVMRSTARRQISQETELSTAVDMNMDVELDMMAKLPPRASKSRTKKVIRRLMRTLRMLTVIAAVNVPLYMMLLFKDWTEQ
;
A
#
# COMPACT_ATOMS: atom_id res chain seq x y z
N MET A 1 7.29 -9.75 11.27
CA MET A 1 5.94 -10.35 11.34
C MET A 1 6.01 -11.87 11.46
N ASP A 2 5.69 -12.39 12.64
CA ASP A 2 5.29 -13.78 12.91
C ASP A 2 4.14 -13.80 13.94
N LYS A 3 4.07 -14.84 14.79
CA LYS A 3 3.07 -14.93 15.87
C LYS A 3 3.20 -13.81 16.90
N THR A 4 4.40 -13.25 17.06
CA THR A 4 4.74 -12.34 18.17
C THR A 4 4.01 -11.01 18.07
N SER A 5 4.10 -10.30 16.94
CA SER A 5 3.39 -9.05 16.72
C SER A 5 1.92 -9.24 16.33
N LEU A 6 1.54 -10.39 15.75
CA LEU A 6 0.17 -10.61 15.27
C LEU A 6 -0.75 -11.29 16.31
N GLY A 7 -0.21 -11.89 17.37
CA GLY A 7 -0.98 -12.63 18.38
C GLY A 7 -1.69 -13.88 17.84
N LEU A 8 -1.36 -14.33 16.62
CA LEU A 8 -2.02 -15.44 15.95
C LEU A 8 -1.47 -16.80 16.41
N PRO A 9 -2.30 -17.85 16.54
CA PRO A 9 -1.82 -19.17 16.93
C PRO A 9 -0.78 -19.73 15.94
N PRO A 10 0.26 -20.44 16.42
CA PRO A 10 1.21 -21.15 15.56
C PRO A 10 0.50 -22.08 14.59
N LYS A 11 0.95 -22.12 13.33
CA LYS A 11 0.40 -22.99 12.26
C LYS A 11 -1.12 -22.80 12.04
N SER A 12 -1.61 -21.58 12.31
CA SER A 12 -2.95 -21.16 11.90
C SER A 12 -2.93 -20.59 10.48
N LEU A 13 -3.97 -20.91 9.70
CA LEU A 13 -4.11 -20.46 8.31
C LEU A 13 -3.99 -18.92 8.17
N ALA A 14 -4.45 -18.15 9.17
CA ALA A 14 -4.31 -16.70 9.18
C ALA A 14 -2.85 -16.25 9.30
N LEU A 15 -2.06 -16.90 10.16
CA LEU A 15 -0.63 -16.61 10.33
C LEU A 15 0.14 -17.02 9.08
N GLU A 16 -0.13 -18.21 8.54
CA GLU A 16 0.52 -18.72 7.33
C GLU A 16 0.25 -17.84 6.11
N ILE A 17 -0.99 -17.36 5.92
CA ILE A 17 -1.35 -16.39 4.87
C ILE A 17 -0.59 -15.06 5.08
N SER A 18 -0.52 -14.55 6.32
CA SER A 18 0.14 -13.27 6.60
C SER A 18 1.66 -13.33 6.39
N GLN A 19 2.29 -14.44 6.80
CA GLN A 19 3.69 -14.72 6.54
C GLN A 19 3.92 -14.86 5.02
N PHE A 20 3.15 -15.71 4.34
CA PHE A 20 3.30 -15.98 2.91
C PHE A 20 3.28 -14.70 2.04
N TYR A 21 2.28 -13.83 2.20
CA TYR A 21 2.18 -12.61 1.39
C TYR A 21 3.18 -11.51 1.78
N THR A 22 3.82 -11.62 2.95
CA THR A 22 4.87 -10.70 3.41
C THR A 22 6.24 -11.17 2.93
N ASP A 23 6.54 -12.45 3.11
CA ASP A 23 7.75 -13.11 2.64
C ASP A 23 7.86 -13.02 1.10
N LEU A 24 6.75 -13.25 0.37
CA LEU A 24 6.68 -13.09 -1.08
C LEU A 24 6.91 -11.64 -1.54
N PHE A 25 6.39 -10.64 -0.81
CA PHE A 25 6.63 -9.24 -1.13
C PHE A 25 8.10 -8.86 -0.93
N MET A 26 8.67 -9.19 0.23
CA MET A 26 10.06 -8.85 0.56
C MET A 26 11.05 -9.58 -0.35
N ARG A 27 10.81 -10.86 -0.68
CA ARG A 27 11.61 -11.63 -1.65
C ARG A 27 11.55 -11.01 -3.04
N ARG A 28 10.37 -10.58 -3.52
CA ARG A 28 10.22 -9.89 -4.81
C ARG A 28 10.90 -8.52 -4.81
N ALA A 29 10.70 -7.70 -3.78
CA ALA A 29 11.36 -6.41 -3.64
C ALA A 29 12.89 -6.56 -3.68
N PHE A 30 13.43 -7.51 -2.92
CA PHE A 30 14.87 -7.76 -2.87
C PHE A 30 15.42 -8.30 -4.21
N LEU A 31 14.83 -9.36 -4.77
CA LEU A 31 15.32 -9.99 -6.01
C LEU A 31 15.10 -9.12 -7.27
N ALA A 32 14.02 -8.36 -7.36
CA ALA A 32 13.64 -7.62 -8.56
C ALA A 32 13.86 -6.10 -8.48
N SER A 33 14.08 -5.52 -7.29
CA SER A 33 14.36 -4.08 -7.13
C SER A 33 15.74 -3.79 -6.54
N ILE A 34 16.29 -4.64 -5.67
CA ILE A 34 17.57 -4.39 -4.99
C ILE A 34 18.74 -5.07 -5.71
N LEU A 35 18.70 -6.40 -5.90
CA LEU A 35 19.80 -7.13 -6.56
C LEU A 35 20.14 -6.67 -7.99
N PRO A 36 19.19 -6.21 -8.84
CA PRO A 36 19.52 -5.71 -10.18
C PRO A 36 20.38 -4.44 -10.18
N LEU A 37 20.45 -3.73 -9.05
CA LEU A 37 21.32 -2.57 -8.85
C LEU A 37 22.79 -2.96 -8.60
N LYS A 38 23.07 -4.25 -8.42
CA LYS A 38 24.41 -4.84 -8.21
C LYS A 38 25.20 -4.21 -7.04
N PRO A 39 24.65 -4.21 -5.81
CA PRO A 39 25.37 -3.68 -4.65
C PRO A 39 26.63 -4.52 -4.33
N ASP A 40 27.75 -3.83 -4.05
CA ASP A 40 28.98 -4.46 -3.55
C ASP A 40 28.80 -5.04 -2.14
N ALA A 41 28.00 -4.36 -1.31
CA ALA A 41 27.66 -4.77 0.05
C ALA A 41 26.17 -4.55 0.37
N ILE A 42 25.61 -5.40 1.23
CA ILE A 42 24.23 -5.32 1.73
C ILE A 42 24.26 -5.19 3.26
N LEU A 43 23.58 -4.17 3.78
CA LEU A 43 23.48 -3.86 5.21
C LEU A 43 22.07 -4.20 5.72
N PHE A 44 21.95 -5.06 6.73
CA PHE A 44 20.69 -5.27 7.45
C PHE A 44 20.75 -4.57 8.81
N LEU A 45 19.91 -3.54 9.00
CA LEU A 45 19.88 -2.69 10.21
C LEU A 45 19.01 -3.28 11.34
N GLY A 46 19.06 -4.59 11.55
CA GLY A 46 18.31 -5.32 12.58
C GLY A 46 16.85 -5.66 12.25
N ASP A 47 16.21 -6.34 13.20
CA ASP A 47 14.84 -6.86 13.17
C ASP A 47 14.59 -7.83 12.01
N TYR A 48 15.47 -8.84 11.93
CA TYR A 48 15.32 -9.99 11.04
C TYR A 48 14.16 -10.88 11.48
N PHE A 49 13.90 -10.90 12.79
CA PHE A 49 12.84 -11.65 13.46
C PHE A 49 11.77 -10.73 14.04
N ASP A 50 10.62 -11.30 14.42
CA ASP A 50 9.51 -10.56 15.05
C ASP A 50 9.51 -10.67 16.59
N GLY A 51 10.36 -11.54 17.14
CA GLY A 51 10.35 -11.92 18.55
C GLY A 51 11.43 -12.93 18.92
N GLY A 52 12.60 -12.84 18.28
CA GLY A 52 13.75 -13.75 18.44
C GLY A 52 14.09 -14.18 19.88
N PRO A 53 14.04 -13.30 20.90
CA PRO A 53 14.29 -13.66 22.30
C PRO A 53 13.17 -14.47 22.99
N SER A 54 12.02 -14.60 22.34
CA SER A 54 10.84 -15.34 22.79
C SER A 54 10.58 -16.62 22.00
N LEU A 55 11.39 -16.89 20.95
CA LEU A 55 11.30 -18.12 20.13
C LEU A 55 12.15 -19.26 20.70
N SER A 56 11.62 -20.48 20.67
CA SER A 56 12.41 -21.69 20.92
C SER A 56 13.52 -21.86 19.88
N ASP A 57 14.46 -22.77 20.12
CA ASP A 57 15.53 -23.06 19.15
C ASP A 57 15.00 -23.57 17.81
N GLU A 58 13.85 -24.25 17.79
CA GLU A 58 13.16 -24.75 16.60
C GLU A 58 12.49 -23.60 15.86
N GLU A 59 11.69 -22.79 16.57
CA GLU A 59 10.99 -21.65 15.98
C GLU A 59 11.95 -20.57 15.46
N TRP A 60 13.07 -20.36 16.16
CA TRP A 60 14.14 -19.47 15.72
C TRP A 60 14.84 -20.00 14.46
N LYS A 61 15.07 -21.32 14.35
CA LYS A 61 15.59 -21.95 13.12
C LYS A 61 14.58 -21.88 11.97
N GLU A 62 13.28 -22.01 12.23
CA GLU A 62 12.22 -21.81 11.23
C GLU A 62 12.23 -20.35 10.71
N SER A 63 12.27 -19.35 11.61
CA SER A 63 12.37 -17.93 11.23
C SER A 63 13.69 -17.56 10.54
N LEU A 64 14.83 -18.14 10.95
CA LEU A 64 16.12 -17.99 10.26
C LEU A 64 16.09 -18.61 8.85
N SER A 65 15.43 -19.75 8.68
CA SER A 65 15.24 -20.39 7.38
C SER A 65 14.40 -19.50 6.45
N ARG A 66 13.32 -18.89 6.97
CA ARG A 66 12.53 -17.88 6.25
C ARG A 66 13.38 -16.67 5.86
N PHE A 67 14.10 -16.04 6.80
CA PHE A 67 14.99 -14.91 6.53
C PHE A 67 16.01 -15.22 5.41
N LYS A 68 16.71 -16.36 5.50
CA LYS A 68 17.68 -16.82 4.49
C LYS A 68 17.04 -17.14 3.13
N HIS A 69 15.76 -17.50 3.07
CA HIS A 69 15.03 -17.73 1.83
C HIS A 69 14.52 -16.42 1.19
N ILE A 70 13.98 -15.50 2.01
CA ILE A 70 13.46 -14.20 1.57
C ILE A 70 14.57 -13.40 0.89
N PHE A 71 15.74 -13.30 1.53
CA PHE A 71 16.88 -12.50 1.05
C PHE A 71 17.93 -13.31 0.28
N ASP A 72 17.59 -14.53 -0.16
CA ASP A 72 18.43 -15.37 -1.05
C ASP A 72 19.88 -15.54 -0.57
N LEU A 73 20.08 -15.55 0.76
CA LEU A 73 21.41 -15.42 1.38
C LEU A 73 22.34 -16.60 1.05
N LYS A 74 21.77 -17.77 0.75
CA LYS A 74 22.50 -18.98 0.32
C LYS A 74 23.24 -18.80 -1.02
N THR A 75 22.83 -17.85 -1.86
CA THR A 75 23.46 -17.62 -3.17
C THR A 75 24.27 -16.32 -3.24
N GLN A 76 24.15 -15.40 -2.27
CA GLN A 76 24.99 -14.19 -2.23
C GLN A 76 26.49 -14.50 -2.13
N GLY A 77 26.86 -15.57 -1.39
CA GLY A 77 28.23 -16.09 -1.38
C GLY A 77 28.75 -16.58 -2.73
N LYS A 78 27.89 -16.78 -3.74
CA LYS A 78 28.27 -17.04 -5.14
C LYS A 78 28.33 -15.76 -6.00
N ARG A 79 27.75 -14.66 -5.54
CA ARG A 79 27.72 -13.34 -6.22
C ARG A 79 28.87 -12.42 -5.78
N ASN A 80 29.62 -12.79 -4.74
CA ASN A 80 30.69 -11.99 -4.13
C ASN A 80 30.21 -10.65 -3.52
N THR A 81 28.90 -10.51 -3.27
CA THR A 81 28.33 -9.39 -2.51
C THR A 81 28.53 -9.65 -1.03
N GLN A 82 29.20 -8.74 -0.31
CA GLN A 82 29.39 -8.87 1.13
C GLN A 82 28.09 -8.54 1.87
N VAL A 83 27.79 -9.25 2.95
CA VAL A 83 26.62 -8.96 3.81
C VAL A 83 27.10 -8.60 5.21
N TYR A 84 26.47 -7.59 5.80
CA TYR A 84 26.74 -7.12 7.16
C TYR A 84 25.44 -7.02 7.97
N TYR A 85 25.57 -7.25 9.27
CA TYR A 85 24.48 -7.50 10.21
C TYR A 85 24.61 -6.61 11.46
N LEU A 86 23.52 -5.97 11.87
CA LEU A 86 23.38 -5.17 13.08
C LEU A 86 22.19 -5.70 13.88
N SER A 87 22.31 -5.91 15.19
CA SER A 87 21.23 -6.50 15.99
C SER A 87 20.05 -5.54 16.17
N GLY A 88 18.83 -6.04 15.93
CA GLY A 88 17.58 -5.35 16.27
C GLY A 88 17.00 -5.78 17.62
N ASN A 89 16.07 -4.99 18.16
CA ASN A 89 15.46 -5.33 19.46
C ASN A 89 14.48 -6.51 19.36
N HIS A 90 13.95 -6.84 18.17
CA HIS A 90 13.23 -8.08 17.93
C HIS A 90 14.17 -9.27 17.64
N ASP A 91 15.48 -9.06 17.47
CA ASP A 91 16.45 -10.14 17.33
C ASP A 91 17.00 -10.60 18.69
N ILE A 92 17.44 -9.65 19.53
CA ILE A 92 18.14 -9.92 20.81
C ILE A 92 17.45 -9.38 22.07
N GLY A 93 16.50 -8.46 21.94
CA GLY A 93 15.84 -7.79 23.07
C GLY A 93 16.60 -6.56 23.58
N TYR A 94 16.16 -6.00 24.69
CA TYR A 94 16.81 -4.90 25.42
C TYR A 94 17.54 -5.43 26.66
N ALA A 95 18.27 -4.57 27.39
CA ALA A 95 19.04 -4.92 28.58
C ALA A 95 18.38 -5.97 29.51
N SER A 96 17.09 -5.80 29.87
CA SER A 96 16.39 -6.72 30.78
C SER A 96 16.28 -8.16 30.26
N VAL A 97 16.32 -8.35 28.94
CA VAL A 97 16.35 -9.66 28.28
C VAL A 97 17.78 -10.19 28.25
N LEU A 98 18.74 -9.34 27.87
CA LEU A 98 20.14 -9.71 27.66
C LEU A 98 20.82 -10.19 28.96
N SER A 99 20.53 -9.55 30.10
CA SER A 99 21.05 -9.94 31.42
C SER A 99 20.49 -11.27 31.94
N HIS A 100 19.28 -11.66 31.50
CA HIS A 100 18.59 -12.86 31.95
C HIS A 100 18.64 -14.04 30.97
N LYS A 101 18.97 -13.78 29.68
CA LYS A 101 18.98 -14.77 28.59
C LYS A 101 20.27 -14.72 27.74
N PRO A 102 21.44 -15.06 28.31
CA PRO A 102 22.71 -15.05 27.57
C PRO A 102 22.73 -16.02 26.37
N GLU A 103 21.84 -17.02 26.34
CA GLU A 103 21.67 -17.92 25.20
C GLU A 103 21.12 -17.22 23.95
N VAL A 104 20.32 -16.15 24.10
CA VAL A 104 19.81 -15.35 22.97
C VAL A 104 20.95 -14.63 22.27
N VAL A 105 21.82 -13.96 23.04
CA VAL A 105 23.05 -13.32 22.53
C VAL A 105 23.94 -14.35 21.85
N ARG A 106 24.24 -15.46 22.53
CA ARG A 106 25.09 -16.52 21.98
C ARG A 106 24.54 -17.09 20.67
N ARG A 107 23.22 -17.30 20.57
CA ARG A 107 22.54 -17.82 19.36
C ARG A 107 22.57 -16.81 18.20
N TYR A 108 22.46 -15.50 18.49
CA TYR A 108 22.66 -14.45 17.50
C TYR A 108 24.11 -14.43 17.00
N GLU A 109 25.08 -14.34 17.92
CA GLU A 109 26.50 -14.14 17.57
C GLU A 109 27.12 -15.37 16.87
N GLN A 110 26.57 -16.57 17.09
CA GLN A 110 26.94 -17.80 16.36
C GLN A 110 26.51 -17.82 14.88
N GLU A 111 25.54 -16.99 14.48
CA GLU A 111 24.98 -16.97 13.11
C GLU A 111 25.32 -15.67 12.37
N PHE A 112 25.21 -14.52 13.06
CA PHE A 112 25.39 -13.19 12.47
C PHE A 112 26.73 -12.52 12.81
N GLY A 113 27.51 -13.11 13.72
CA GLY A 113 28.76 -12.55 14.22
C GLY A 113 28.59 -11.61 15.43
N ILE A 114 29.70 -11.09 15.92
CA ILE A 114 29.75 -10.17 17.08
C ILE A 114 28.93 -8.90 16.82
N ARG A 115 28.23 -8.38 17.85
CA ARG A 115 27.29 -7.25 17.69
C ARG A 115 27.96 -5.87 17.59
N ASN A 116 29.13 -5.70 18.20
CA ASN A 116 29.95 -4.49 18.11
C ASN A 116 31.17 -4.75 17.23
N TYR A 117 31.27 -4.10 16.08
CA TYR A 117 32.40 -4.25 15.15
C TYR A 117 32.49 -3.09 14.17
N ARG A 118 33.53 -3.10 13.33
CA ARG A 118 33.68 -2.18 12.21
C ARG A 118 34.08 -2.88 10.93
N PHE A 119 33.80 -2.25 9.80
CA PHE A 119 34.27 -2.66 8.48
C PHE A 119 34.54 -1.42 7.60
N THR A 120 34.97 -1.63 6.37
CA THR A 120 35.28 -0.55 5.42
C THR A 120 34.73 -0.89 4.06
N VAL A 121 34.06 0.06 3.41
CA VAL A 121 33.68 -0.02 1.99
C VAL A 121 34.25 1.22 1.30
N GLY A 122 35.07 0.99 0.27
CA GLY A 122 35.91 2.04 -0.31
C GLY A 122 36.84 2.65 0.73
N LYS A 123 36.72 3.96 0.99
CA LYS A 123 37.42 4.68 2.08
C LYS A 123 36.52 5.09 3.23
N VAL A 124 35.29 4.57 3.30
CA VAL A 124 34.33 4.87 4.38
C VAL A 124 34.43 3.79 5.46
N GLU A 125 34.68 4.20 6.71
CA GLU A 125 34.64 3.31 7.88
C GLU A 125 33.21 3.21 8.41
N PHE A 126 32.71 1.99 8.59
CA PHE A 126 31.39 1.72 9.14
C PHE A 126 31.56 1.17 10.56
N VAL A 127 30.92 1.82 11.54
CA VAL A 127 30.98 1.44 12.96
C VAL A 127 29.61 0.93 13.37
N VAL A 128 29.53 -0.37 13.64
CA VAL A 128 28.32 -1.10 14.05
C VAL A 128 28.29 -1.18 15.57
N VAL A 129 27.20 -0.69 16.17
CA VAL A 129 27.07 -0.56 17.62
C VAL A 129 25.78 -1.23 18.12
N ASP A 130 25.94 -2.06 19.15
CA ASP A 130 24.88 -2.77 19.88
C ASP A 130 24.02 -1.81 20.71
N ALA A 131 23.18 -1.04 20.02
CA ALA A 131 22.37 0.05 20.59
C ALA A 131 21.52 -0.39 21.80
N GLN A 132 21.08 -1.66 21.81
CA GLN A 132 20.28 -2.30 22.86
C GLN A 132 20.99 -2.37 24.23
N THR A 133 22.30 -2.10 24.28
CA THR A 133 23.13 -2.14 25.49
C THR A 133 23.64 -0.78 25.96
N LEU A 134 23.53 0.28 25.16
CA LEU A 134 24.20 1.57 25.45
C LEU A 134 23.66 2.28 26.68
N ASP A 135 22.36 2.20 26.89
CA ASP A 135 21.64 2.71 28.07
C ASP A 135 21.42 1.64 29.15
N GLY A 136 22.08 0.48 29.02
CA GLY A 136 22.08 -0.58 30.03
C GLY A 136 22.77 -0.15 31.33
N HIS A 137 22.64 -0.96 32.38
CA HIS A 137 23.27 -0.66 33.67
C HIS A 137 24.79 -0.53 33.52
N SER A 138 25.40 0.48 34.16
CA SER A 138 26.80 0.88 33.92
C SER A 138 27.86 -0.15 34.34
N GLN A 139 27.48 -1.06 35.25
CA GLN A 139 28.29 -2.21 35.67
C GLN A 139 27.92 -3.51 34.92
N GLY A 140 27.00 -3.45 33.95
CA GLY A 140 26.62 -4.59 33.12
C GLY A 140 27.71 -4.90 32.10
N SER A 141 28.15 -6.16 32.03
CA SER A 141 29.28 -6.58 31.19
C SER A 141 29.09 -6.26 29.71
N LEU A 142 27.86 -6.38 29.19
CA LEU A 142 27.53 -6.03 27.80
C LEU A 142 27.57 -4.51 27.58
N THR A 143 27.00 -3.72 28.50
CA THR A 143 27.10 -2.25 28.51
C THR A 143 28.57 -1.81 28.44
N SER A 144 29.42 -2.37 29.31
CA SER A 144 30.85 -2.07 29.35
C SER A 144 31.55 -2.45 28.05
N ALA A 145 31.30 -3.66 27.52
CA ALA A 145 31.92 -4.13 26.28
C ALA A 145 31.59 -3.24 25.07
N SER A 146 30.33 -2.80 24.93
CA SER A 146 29.92 -1.86 23.87
C SER A 146 30.61 -0.50 24.02
N TRP A 147 30.63 0.07 25.23
CA TRP A 147 31.29 1.36 25.47
C TRP A 147 32.82 1.29 25.35
N ASP A 148 33.45 0.17 25.70
CA ASP A 148 34.89 -0.01 25.56
C ASP A 148 35.31 -0.24 24.09
N PHE A 149 34.46 -0.91 23.29
CA PHE A 149 34.61 -0.92 21.83
C PHE A 149 34.54 0.50 21.23
N ILE A 150 33.53 1.28 21.62
CA ILE A 150 33.35 2.68 21.14
C ILE A 150 34.58 3.53 21.51
N LYS A 151 35.09 3.43 22.74
CA LYS A 151 36.30 4.13 23.18
C LYS A 151 37.52 3.71 22.36
N ASN A 152 37.71 2.41 22.13
CA ASN A 152 38.82 1.88 21.34
C ASN A 152 38.81 2.42 19.90
N VAL A 153 37.64 2.45 19.24
CA VAL A 153 37.48 3.06 17.89
C VAL A 153 37.72 4.58 17.91
N SER A 154 37.37 5.28 19.00
CA SER A 154 37.64 6.72 19.14
C SER A 154 39.12 7.08 19.33
N MET A 155 39.96 6.12 19.73
CA MET A 155 41.41 6.32 19.88
C MET A 155 42.18 6.22 18.56
N ASP A 156 41.59 5.63 17.52
CA ASP A 156 42.23 5.52 16.21
C ASP A 156 42.28 6.88 15.49
N VAL A 157 43.49 7.31 15.13
CA VAL A 157 43.77 8.56 14.38
C VAL A 157 43.50 8.38 12.88
N ASN A 158 42.44 7.64 12.53
CA ASN A 158 42.10 7.30 11.15
C ASN A 158 41.31 8.45 10.50
N LEU A 159 41.74 8.90 9.32
CA LEU A 159 41.15 10.05 8.61
C LEU A 159 39.92 9.70 7.76
N ASN A 160 39.52 8.42 7.75
CA ASN A 160 38.37 7.96 6.97
C ASN A 160 37.04 8.51 7.54
N PRO A 161 36.11 8.99 6.68
CA PRO A 161 34.77 9.37 7.12
C PRO A 161 34.06 8.16 7.73
N ARG A 162 33.36 8.40 8.84
CA ARG A 162 32.66 7.37 9.62
C ARG A 162 31.16 7.40 9.40
N VAL A 163 30.58 6.24 9.09
CA VAL A 163 29.14 5.99 9.19
C VAL A 163 28.87 5.23 10.48
N LEU A 164 28.01 5.78 11.33
CA LEU A 164 27.50 5.10 12.52
C LEU A 164 26.25 4.29 12.16
N LEU A 165 26.23 3.01 12.53
CA LEU A 165 25.09 2.11 12.35
C LEU A 165 24.55 1.69 13.72
N THR A 166 23.35 2.16 14.09
CA THR A 166 22.62 1.80 15.32
C THR A 166 21.21 1.37 14.99
N HIS A 167 20.69 0.25 15.52
CA HIS A 167 19.32 -0.14 15.21
C HIS A 167 18.33 0.85 15.85
N ILE A 168 18.49 1.11 17.13
CA ILE A 168 17.74 2.14 17.86
C ILE A 168 18.28 3.52 17.41
N PRO A 169 17.43 4.47 16.98
CA PRO A 169 17.85 5.81 16.59
C PRO A 169 18.40 6.62 17.77
N LEU A 170 19.16 7.67 17.47
CA LEU A 170 19.67 8.58 18.50
C LEU A 170 18.55 9.44 19.11
N TYR A 171 18.83 9.98 20.30
CA TYR A 171 17.95 10.90 21.01
C TYR A 171 17.45 12.04 20.12
N ARG A 172 16.13 12.26 20.14
CA ARG A 172 15.50 13.46 19.60
C ARG A 172 14.32 13.88 20.48
N PRO A 173 14.07 15.20 20.67
CA PRO A 173 12.89 15.67 21.42
C PRO A 173 11.58 15.10 20.89
N ASP A 174 10.57 15.00 21.75
CA ASP A 174 9.21 14.68 21.34
C ASP A 174 8.71 15.62 20.24
N TRP A 175 7.91 15.07 19.32
CA TRP A 175 7.36 15.78 18.16
C TRP A 175 8.41 16.32 17.15
N THR A 176 9.68 15.89 17.23
CA THR A 176 10.70 16.21 16.21
C THR A 176 10.23 15.80 14.82
N THR A 177 10.28 16.74 13.86
CA THR A 177 9.82 16.49 12.50
C THR A 177 10.81 15.64 11.71
N CYS A 178 10.29 14.58 11.09
CA CYS A 178 11.09 13.54 10.41
C CYS A 178 11.42 13.84 8.94
N GLY A 179 11.32 15.08 8.50
CA GLY A 179 11.33 15.44 7.08
C GLY A 179 10.02 15.09 6.35
N PRO A 180 9.96 15.27 5.02
CA PRO A 180 8.72 15.20 4.24
C PRO A 180 8.27 13.78 3.88
N TYR A 181 9.07 12.76 4.16
CA TYR A 181 8.86 11.38 3.70
C TYR A 181 8.16 10.47 4.72
N ARG A 182 8.07 10.87 6.00
CA ARG A 182 7.37 10.08 7.01
C ARG A 182 5.86 10.07 6.75
N TYR A 183 5.24 8.90 6.80
CA TYR A 183 3.80 8.75 6.63
C TYR A 183 3.05 8.62 7.97
N SER A 184 3.64 7.96 8.96
CA SER A 184 3.10 7.76 10.30
C SER A 184 3.26 9.03 11.16
N PRO A 185 2.46 9.16 12.24
CA PRO A 185 2.77 10.09 13.31
C PRO A 185 4.21 9.90 13.83
N VAL A 186 4.83 10.99 14.30
CA VAL A 186 6.15 10.95 14.95
C VAL A 186 6.11 10.03 16.17
N ILE A 187 7.10 9.14 16.26
CA ILE A 187 7.31 8.33 17.46
C ILE A 187 8.00 9.21 18.50
N ASN A 188 7.32 9.49 19.60
CA ASN A 188 7.87 10.22 20.75
C ASN A 188 8.74 9.32 21.63
N GLN A 189 9.49 9.91 22.57
CA GLN A 189 10.27 9.16 23.53
C GLN A 189 9.38 8.27 24.41
N ARG A 190 9.85 7.04 24.62
CA ARG A 190 9.23 6.05 25.48
C ARG A 190 10.34 5.14 25.96
N VAL A 191 10.43 4.96 27.27
CA VAL A 191 11.30 3.98 27.91
C VAL A 191 10.48 3.25 28.96
N PHE A 192 10.61 1.93 29.05
CA PHE A 192 10.03 1.12 30.09
C PHE A 192 11.13 0.33 30.79
N HIS A 193 11.12 0.36 32.12
CA HIS A 193 12.06 -0.34 32.99
C HIS A 193 11.38 -1.51 33.69
N ALA A 194 12.12 -2.58 33.96
CA ALA A 194 11.66 -3.70 34.76
C ALA A 194 11.58 -3.31 36.25
N VAL A 195 10.59 -3.87 36.97
CA VAL A 195 10.19 -3.38 38.30
C VAL A 195 11.28 -3.61 39.36
N HIS A 196 12.10 -4.65 39.23
CA HIS A 196 13.00 -5.10 40.30
C HIS A 196 14.45 -4.63 40.14
N ASP A 197 14.96 -4.65 38.92
CA ASP A 197 16.36 -4.34 38.56
C ASP A 197 16.53 -2.98 37.86
N GLN A 198 15.42 -2.35 37.45
CA GLN A 198 15.37 -1.13 36.64
C GLN A 198 16.03 -1.26 35.25
N GLU A 199 16.26 -2.48 34.76
CA GLU A 199 16.79 -2.69 33.41
C GLU A 199 15.77 -2.32 32.33
N ILE A 200 16.26 -1.82 31.19
CA ILE A 200 15.38 -1.41 30.10
C ILE A 200 14.74 -2.64 29.45
N VAL A 201 13.41 -2.65 29.47
CA VAL A 201 12.52 -3.61 28.81
C VAL A 201 12.17 -3.16 27.39
N TYR A 202 12.16 -1.83 27.17
CA TYR A 202 11.83 -1.20 25.89
C TYR A 202 12.34 0.24 25.86
N GLN A 203 12.91 0.69 24.73
CA GLN A 203 13.18 2.12 24.47
C GLN A 203 13.00 2.46 22.98
N ASN A 204 12.40 3.60 22.65
CA ASN A 204 12.30 4.08 21.25
C ASN A 204 13.61 4.71 20.73
N TYR A 205 14.42 5.26 21.64
CA TYR A 205 15.62 6.06 21.32
C TYR A 205 16.72 5.79 22.33
N ILE A 206 17.97 5.97 21.91
CA ILE A 206 19.12 6.08 22.83
C ILE A 206 18.95 7.34 23.70
N THR A 207 19.37 7.35 24.97
CA THR A 207 19.21 8.54 25.83
C THR A 207 20.03 9.75 25.36
N GLU A 208 19.67 10.95 25.80
CA GLU A 208 20.33 12.20 25.40
C GLU A 208 21.83 12.23 25.74
N GLU A 209 22.18 11.77 26.95
CA GLU A 209 23.56 11.70 27.42
C GLU A 209 24.39 10.76 26.55
N LYS A 210 23.89 9.53 26.34
CA LYS A 210 24.61 8.51 25.56
C LYS A 210 24.69 8.87 24.08
N SER A 211 23.64 9.45 23.51
CA SER A 211 23.64 9.94 22.12
C SER A 211 24.70 11.02 21.92
N LYS A 212 24.79 12.02 22.80
CA LYS A 212 25.82 13.07 22.73
C LYS A 212 27.23 12.50 22.92
N TYR A 213 27.41 11.59 23.87
CA TYR A 213 28.73 10.96 24.13
C TYR A 213 29.19 10.08 22.95
N LEU A 214 28.27 9.36 22.30
CA LEU A 214 28.53 8.55 21.10
C LEU A 214 28.98 9.43 19.91
N LEU A 215 28.31 10.57 19.69
CA LEU A 215 28.68 11.56 18.66
C LEU A 215 30.06 12.17 18.93
N ASP A 216 30.33 12.58 20.17
CA ASP A 216 31.60 13.21 20.58
C ASP A 216 32.80 12.26 20.43
N LEU A 217 32.62 10.96 20.72
CA LEU A 217 33.67 9.94 20.60
C LEU A 217 33.92 9.51 19.15
N LEU A 218 32.87 9.10 18.42
CA LEU A 218 33.05 8.48 17.11
C LEU A 218 33.22 9.50 15.97
N ARG A 219 32.63 10.70 16.12
CA ARG A 219 32.59 11.76 15.10
C ARG A 219 32.08 11.28 13.72
N PRO A 220 30.91 10.62 13.65
CA PRO A 220 30.35 10.18 12.39
C PRO A 220 29.96 11.38 11.50
N VAL A 221 30.09 11.22 10.18
CA VAL A 221 29.58 12.19 9.19
C VAL A 221 28.15 11.87 8.75
N LEU A 222 27.73 10.61 8.93
CA LEU A 222 26.39 10.10 8.64
C LEU A 222 26.01 9.03 9.67
N ILE A 223 24.72 8.95 9.99
CA ILE A 223 24.15 7.92 10.86
C ILE A 223 22.99 7.24 10.11
N LEU A 224 22.93 5.91 10.14
CA LEU A 224 21.82 5.13 9.61
C LEU A 224 21.20 4.28 10.72
N SER A 225 19.88 4.39 10.90
CA SER A 225 19.14 3.69 11.96
C SER A 225 17.88 2.94 11.48
N GLY A 226 17.34 2.08 12.33
CA GLY A 226 16.18 1.21 12.06
C GLY A 226 15.02 1.49 13.02
N HIS A 227 14.45 0.44 13.63
CA HIS A 227 13.42 0.47 14.70
C HIS A 227 12.05 1.09 14.35
N ASP A 228 12.00 2.35 13.89
CA ASP A 228 10.77 3.14 13.69
C ASP A 228 9.80 2.57 12.64
N HIS A 229 10.28 1.64 11.79
CA HIS A 229 9.64 1.13 10.57
C HIS A 229 9.29 2.19 9.49
N ASP A 230 9.39 3.48 9.78
CA ASP A 230 9.04 4.58 8.88
C ASP A 230 10.23 5.52 8.64
N GLN A 231 10.23 6.19 7.49
CA GLN A 231 11.35 7.03 7.08
C GLN A 231 11.43 8.27 7.97
N CYS A 232 12.59 8.52 8.57
CA CYS A 232 12.86 9.75 9.32
C CYS A 232 14.22 10.32 8.92
N THR A 233 14.32 11.64 8.82
CA THR A 233 15.60 12.34 8.68
C THR A 233 15.69 13.46 9.70
N VAL A 234 16.77 13.46 10.49
CA VAL A 234 17.03 14.39 11.58
C VAL A 234 18.47 14.88 11.47
N THR A 235 18.76 16.09 11.94
CA THR A 235 20.13 16.62 12.03
C THR A 235 20.50 16.84 13.49
N HIS A 236 21.53 16.13 13.95
CA HIS A 236 22.06 16.21 15.31
C HIS A 236 23.16 17.27 15.39
N MET A 237 23.10 18.14 16.39
CA MET A 237 24.14 19.14 16.65
C MET A 237 25.21 18.55 17.57
N SER A 238 26.30 18.04 17.00
CA SER A 238 27.48 17.56 17.74
C SER A 238 28.47 18.70 18.01
N LYS A 239 29.45 18.48 18.90
CA LYS A 239 30.58 19.41 19.11
C LYS A 239 31.48 19.57 17.87
N HIS A 240 31.36 18.65 16.91
CA HIS A 240 32.16 18.62 15.68
C HIS A 240 31.37 19.09 14.44
N GLY A 241 30.11 19.54 14.62
CA GLY A 241 29.24 20.03 13.55
C GLY A 241 27.90 19.31 13.47
N PRO A 242 27.05 19.70 12.50
CA PRO A 242 25.80 18.99 12.23
C PRO A 242 26.07 17.61 11.61
N VAL A 243 25.41 16.58 12.13
CA VAL A 243 25.48 15.21 11.60
C VAL A 243 24.07 14.77 11.21
N MET A 244 23.91 14.23 10.00
CA MET A 244 22.60 13.75 9.55
C MET A 244 22.36 12.30 10.00
N GLU A 245 21.18 12.03 10.53
CA GLU A 245 20.65 10.69 10.74
C GLU A 245 19.52 10.41 9.76
N HIS A 246 19.60 9.28 9.06
CA HIS A 246 18.45 8.69 8.38
C HIS A 246 18.00 7.43 9.14
N THR A 247 16.79 7.48 9.70
CA THR A 247 16.08 6.27 10.11
C THR A 247 15.43 5.67 8.86
N VAL A 248 15.86 4.46 8.48
CA VAL A 248 15.45 3.78 7.25
C VAL A 248 14.13 3.04 7.50
N GLY A 249 13.10 3.36 6.71
CA GLY A 249 11.81 2.68 6.79
C GLY A 249 11.90 1.21 6.37
N THR A 250 11.05 0.37 6.95
CA THR A 250 11.04 -1.09 6.76
C THR A 250 10.89 -1.51 5.29
N ILE A 251 11.40 -2.69 4.95
CA ILE A 251 11.14 -3.37 3.67
C ILE A 251 9.79 -4.14 3.67
N SER A 252 9.10 -4.24 4.81
CA SER A 252 7.85 -4.99 4.98
C SER A 252 6.58 -4.14 4.93
N TRP A 253 5.63 -4.50 4.04
CA TRP A 253 4.34 -3.82 3.91
C TRP A 253 3.36 -4.01 5.09
N GLN A 254 3.72 -4.80 6.11
CA GLN A 254 2.85 -5.08 7.27
C GLN A 254 3.23 -4.34 8.55
N GLN A 255 4.45 -3.79 8.69
CA GLN A 255 4.91 -3.14 9.93
C GLN A 255 4.47 -1.66 10.02
N GLY A 256 3.17 -1.41 9.84
CA GLY A 256 2.55 -0.08 10.00
C GLY A 256 2.82 0.95 8.88
N ASN A 257 3.93 0.83 8.15
CA ASN A 257 4.24 1.69 7.01
C ASN A 257 3.56 1.20 5.71
N LEU A 258 2.86 2.10 5.01
CA LEU A 258 2.24 1.83 3.71
C LEU A 258 3.20 1.98 2.53
N TYR A 259 4.36 2.60 2.74
CA TYR A 259 5.42 2.85 1.76
C TYR A 259 6.74 2.22 2.22
N PRO A 260 6.90 0.89 2.10
CA PRO A 260 8.16 0.22 2.44
C PRO A 260 9.32 0.78 1.62
N SER A 261 10.53 0.70 2.15
CA SER A 261 11.73 1.27 1.53
C SER A 261 12.97 0.43 1.72
N PHE A 262 14.00 0.81 0.97
CA PHE A 262 15.40 0.56 1.29
C PHE A 262 16.19 1.86 1.03
N MET A 263 17.43 1.92 1.50
CA MET A 263 18.33 3.03 1.19
C MET A 263 19.53 2.51 0.41
N LEU A 264 19.87 3.19 -0.68
CA LEU A 264 21.16 3.05 -1.35
C LEU A 264 22.16 3.99 -0.71
N LEU A 265 23.41 3.53 -0.63
CA LEU A 265 24.53 4.27 -0.09
C LEU A 265 25.72 4.13 -1.05
N SER A 266 26.23 5.25 -1.56
CA SER A 266 27.48 5.31 -2.31
C SER A 266 28.60 5.76 -1.38
N ALA A 267 29.71 5.01 -1.38
CA ALA A 267 30.91 5.29 -0.60
C ALA A 267 32.09 5.54 -1.55
N SER A 268 32.77 6.69 -1.41
CA SER A 268 33.85 7.07 -2.32
C SER A 268 35.13 6.24 -2.12
N ASN A 269 35.85 6.06 -3.23
CA ASN A 269 37.19 5.46 -3.29
C ASN A 269 38.32 6.49 -3.34
N ASP A 270 38.02 7.79 -3.41
CA ASP A 270 39.02 8.84 -3.63
C ASP A 270 39.73 9.29 -2.34
N THR A 271 40.97 9.79 -2.46
CA THR A 271 41.67 10.37 -1.30
C THR A 271 41.06 11.72 -0.93
N ILE A 272 40.25 11.72 0.11
CA ILE A 272 39.68 12.91 0.73
C ILE A 272 40.82 13.74 1.32
N GLN A 273 40.99 14.99 0.85
CA GLN A 273 42.11 15.85 1.24
C GLN A 273 41.72 16.99 2.20
N ASN A 274 40.43 17.30 2.35
CA ASN A 274 39.92 18.39 3.19
C ASN A 274 38.62 17.99 3.91
N ASP A 275 38.31 18.64 5.04
CA ASP A 275 37.08 18.38 5.82
C ASP A 275 35.80 18.56 4.98
N SER A 276 35.73 19.55 4.09
CA SER A 276 34.57 19.74 3.21
C SER A 276 34.31 18.54 2.29
N SER A 277 35.37 17.87 1.83
CA SER A 277 35.27 16.67 1.00
C SER A 277 34.92 15.38 1.77
N LEU A 278 34.81 15.42 3.10
CA LEU A 278 34.30 14.26 3.88
C LEU A 278 32.80 14.04 3.67
N GLN A 279 32.02 15.09 3.38
CA GLN A 279 30.59 14.95 3.08
C GLN A 279 30.36 14.48 1.65
N ASP A 280 31.11 14.99 0.67
CA ASP A 280 31.06 14.53 -0.73
C ASP A 280 31.45 13.05 -0.90
N ALA A 281 32.15 12.47 0.07
CA ALA A 281 32.57 11.07 0.06
C ALA A 281 31.42 10.06 0.26
N ILE A 282 30.23 10.51 0.68
CA ILE A 282 29.09 9.65 0.99
C ILE A 282 27.79 10.23 0.43
N SER A 283 27.04 9.42 -0.33
CA SER A 283 25.73 9.83 -0.87
C SER A 283 24.65 8.81 -0.57
N THR A 284 23.51 9.27 -0.05
CA THR A 284 22.34 8.45 0.31
C THR A 284 21.20 8.67 -0.69
N GLN A 285 20.52 7.59 -1.08
CA GLN A 285 19.30 7.66 -1.88
C GLN A 285 18.22 6.74 -1.31
N LEU A 286 17.17 7.34 -0.75
CA LEU A 286 15.96 6.65 -0.33
C LEU A 286 15.22 6.07 -1.54
N CYS A 287 14.91 4.78 -1.51
CA CYS A 287 14.21 4.07 -2.57
C CYS A 287 12.92 3.44 -2.03
N PHE A 288 11.77 3.94 -2.49
CA PHE A 288 10.46 3.41 -2.12
C PHE A 288 10.08 2.16 -2.93
N LEU A 289 9.34 1.27 -2.29
CA LEU A 289 8.74 0.07 -2.87
C LEU A 289 7.22 0.28 -3.07
N PRO A 290 6.57 -0.53 -3.93
CA PRO A 290 5.14 -0.37 -4.20
C PRO A 290 4.24 -0.57 -2.97
N MET A 291 3.25 0.31 -2.80
CA MET A 291 2.21 0.18 -1.77
C MET A 291 1.34 -1.06 -2.02
N GLN A 292 1.70 -2.18 -1.38
CA GLN A 292 1.12 -3.49 -1.66
C GLN A 292 -0.41 -3.56 -1.38
N THR A 293 -0.88 -2.82 -0.38
CA THR A 293 -2.32 -2.73 -0.05
C THR A 293 -3.12 -2.08 -1.19
N HIS A 294 -2.60 -1.05 -1.84
CA HIS A 294 -3.23 -0.41 -3.00
C HIS A 294 -3.31 -1.37 -4.19
N ILE A 295 -2.25 -2.16 -4.42
CA ILE A 295 -2.23 -3.21 -5.45
C ILE A 295 -3.33 -4.26 -5.20
N TYR A 296 -3.48 -4.74 -3.96
CA TYR A 296 -4.55 -5.67 -3.61
C TYR A 296 -5.96 -5.06 -3.75
N ILE A 297 -6.15 -3.78 -3.38
CA ILE A 297 -7.42 -3.06 -3.57
C ILE A 297 -7.78 -2.95 -5.06
N TRP A 298 -6.81 -2.71 -5.94
CA TRP A 298 -7.03 -2.70 -7.39
C TRP A 298 -7.40 -4.07 -7.94
N TYR A 299 -6.70 -5.14 -7.56
CA TYR A 299 -7.06 -6.50 -7.97
C TYR A 299 -8.45 -6.91 -7.48
N LEU A 300 -8.80 -6.59 -6.22
CA LEU A 300 -10.13 -6.84 -5.67
C LEU A 300 -11.21 -6.05 -6.43
N SER A 301 -10.94 -4.79 -6.76
CA SER A 301 -11.86 -3.94 -7.54
C SER A 301 -12.05 -4.47 -8.96
N GLN A 302 -10.98 -4.91 -9.64
CA GLN A 302 -11.05 -5.55 -10.95
C GLN A 302 -11.81 -6.89 -10.90
N PHE A 303 -11.63 -7.69 -9.84
CA PHE A 303 -12.39 -8.92 -9.63
C PHE A 303 -13.89 -8.65 -9.44
N VAL A 304 -14.26 -7.68 -8.60
CA VAL A 304 -15.66 -7.27 -8.41
C VAL A 304 -16.27 -6.70 -9.69
N LEU A 305 -15.55 -5.86 -10.43
CA LEU A 305 -16.00 -5.34 -11.74
C LEU A 305 -16.18 -6.47 -12.76
N THR A 306 -15.29 -7.48 -12.76
CA THR A 306 -15.41 -8.67 -13.63
C THR A 306 -16.65 -9.48 -13.26
N LEU A 307 -16.90 -9.72 -11.96
CA LEU A 307 -18.08 -10.43 -11.48
C LEU A 307 -19.38 -9.69 -11.86
N LEU A 308 -19.42 -8.36 -11.67
CA LEU A 308 -20.54 -7.52 -12.08
C LEU A 308 -20.74 -7.55 -13.60
N ALA A 309 -19.68 -7.46 -14.39
CA ALA A 309 -19.75 -7.57 -15.84
C ALA A 309 -20.35 -8.91 -16.28
N LEU A 310 -19.92 -10.04 -15.69
CA LEU A 310 -20.45 -11.37 -16.02
C LEU A 310 -21.92 -11.57 -15.59
N LEU A 311 -22.36 -10.96 -14.48
CA LEU A 311 -23.75 -11.01 -13.99
C LEU A 311 -24.69 -10.13 -14.81
N LEU A 312 -24.21 -8.98 -15.27
CA LEU A 312 -24.97 -7.97 -16.01
C LEU A 312 -24.87 -8.15 -17.54
N TRP A 313 -23.93 -8.96 -18.05
CA TRP A 313 -23.71 -9.13 -19.48
C TRP A 313 -25.00 -9.49 -20.24
N PRO A 314 -25.31 -8.81 -21.36
CA PRO A 314 -26.48 -9.09 -22.17
C PRO A 314 -26.59 -10.58 -22.54
N THR A 315 -27.63 -11.23 -22.01
CA THR A 315 -27.92 -12.65 -22.27
C THR A 315 -28.53 -12.88 -23.66
N ASN A 316 -28.93 -11.80 -24.33
CA ASN A 316 -29.42 -11.74 -25.69
C ASN A 316 -28.48 -10.83 -26.50
N GLY A 317 -27.97 -11.28 -27.64
CA GLY A 317 -26.95 -10.55 -28.42
C GLY A 317 -27.42 -9.20 -28.96
N LEU A 318 -26.56 -8.18 -28.83
CA LEU A 318 -26.61 -6.77 -29.29
C LEU A 318 -27.90 -5.92 -29.08
N GLY A 319 -29.08 -6.50 -28.86
CA GLY A 319 -30.33 -5.75 -28.59
C GLY A 319 -30.35 -5.00 -27.25
N SER A 320 -29.31 -5.12 -26.42
CA SER A 320 -29.25 -4.55 -25.07
C SER A 320 -28.61 -3.16 -25.00
N TRP A 321 -28.21 -2.56 -26.13
CA TRP A 321 -27.66 -1.20 -26.17
C TRP A 321 -28.61 -0.17 -25.52
N ARG A 322 -29.92 -0.40 -25.59
CA ARG A 322 -30.97 0.41 -24.93
C ARG A 322 -30.87 0.40 -23.40
N TYR A 323 -30.45 -0.71 -22.78
CA TYR A 323 -30.23 -0.81 -21.33
C TYR A 323 -28.91 -0.16 -20.91
N CYS A 324 -27.83 -0.36 -21.67
CA CYS A 324 -26.55 0.31 -21.42
C CYS A 324 -26.68 1.84 -21.62
N ARG A 325 -27.51 2.27 -22.56
CA ARG A 325 -27.85 3.69 -22.78
C ARG A 325 -28.63 4.28 -21.59
N VAL A 326 -29.69 3.61 -21.12
CA VAL A 326 -30.42 4.06 -19.90
C VAL A 326 -29.51 4.08 -18.68
N PHE A 327 -28.61 3.10 -18.53
CA PHE A 327 -27.63 3.12 -17.43
C PHE A 327 -26.63 4.27 -17.57
N MET A 328 -26.11 4.54 -18.77
CA MET A 328 -25.25 5.70 -19.03
C MET A 328 -25.99 7.04 -18.87
N GLU A 329 -27.26 7.13 -19.23
CA GLU A 329 -28.09 8.32 -18.99
C GLU A 329 -28.32 8.51 -17.48
N TYR A 330 -28.50 7.44 -16.71
CA TYR A 330 -28.62 7.49 -15.24
C TYR A 330 -27.29 7.80 -14.52
N THR A 331 -26.16 7.24 -14.96
CA THR A 331 -24.85 7.61 -14.39
C THR A 331 -24.42 9.00 -14.82
N ARG A 332 -24.73 9.45 -16.05
CA ARG A 332 -24.53 10.84 -16.48
C ARG A 332 -25.41 11.80 -15.68
N SER A 333 -26.65 11.42 -15.37
CA SER A 333 -27.51 12.15 -14.43
C SER A 333 -26.85 12.26 -13.05
N LEU A 334 -26.42 11.14 -12.45
CA LEU A 334 -25.71 11.13 -11.16
C LEU A 334 -24.41 11.95 -11.15
N ILE A 335 -23.61 11.89 -12.22
CA ILE A 335 -22.39 12.71 -12.35
C ILE A 335 -22.74 14.19 -12.46
N SER A 336 -23.85 14.55 -13.12
CA SER A 336 -24.38 15.92 -13.14
C SER A 336 -25.09 16.36 -11.84
N SER A 337 -25.46 15.43 -10.96
CA SER A 337 -26.14 15.70 -9.69
C SER A 337 -25.29 15.30 -8.48
N ASN A 338 -24.40 16.22 -8.08
CA ASN A 338 -23.85 16.36 -6.73
C ASN A 338 -22.72 15.40 -6.27
N ILE A 339 -21.69 15.17 -7.10
CA ILE A 339 -20.39 14.64 -6.59
C ILE A 339 -19.18 15.53 -6.94
N PHE A 340 -19.16 16.25 -8.07
CA PHE A 340 -18.03 17.11 -8.47
C PHE A 340 -18.37 18.62 -8.59
N ARG A 341 -18.98 19.21 -7.54
CA ARG A 341 -19.04 20.68 -7.38
C ARG A 341 -18.91 21.15 -5.93
N SER A 342 -18.01 20.53 -5.17
CA SER A 342 -17.34 21.22 -4.06
C SER A 342 -16.13 21.95 -4.65
N GLY A 343 -16.01 23.25 -4.39
CA GLY A 343 -15.07 24.15 -5.08
C GLY A 343 -15.81 25.18 -5.92
N ALA A 344 -15.87 26.41 -5.40
CA ALA A 344 -16.48 27.53 -6.12
C ALA A 344 -15.60 27.94 -7.31
N LYS A 345 -16.15 27.81 -8.51
CA LYS A 345 -15.85 28.74 -9.60
C LYS A 345 -17.13 29.50 -9.93
N GLU A 346 -17.13 30.74 -9.44
CA GLU A 346 -17.88 31.87 -9.96
C GLU A 346 -17.75 31.89 -11.49
N LYS A 347 -18.86 32.09 -12.19
CA LYS A 347 -18.86 32.17 -13.65
C LYS A 347 -19.58 33.45 -14.06
N ASN A 348 -18.79 34.38 -14.58
CA ASN A 348 -19.26 35.67 -15.05
C ASN A 348 -20.27 35.48 -16.20
N GLU A 349 -21.41 36.16 -16.16
CA GLU A 349 -22.44 36.13 -17.22
C GLU A 349 -22.56 37.45 -18.00
N ASP A 350 -21.62 38.40 -17.78
CA ASP A 350 -21.59 39.71 -18.44
C ASP A 350 -20.82 39.77 -19.77
N GLU A 351 -20.47 38.61 -20.36
CA GLU A 351 -19.91 38.58 -21.72
C GLU A 351 -21.03 38.58 -22.78
N ASN A 352 -21.05 39.63 -23.60
CA ASN A 352 -21.90 39.88 -24.77
C ASN A 352 -23.27 40.56 -24.53
N CYS A 353 -23.25 41.76 -23.95
CA CYS A 353 -24.34 42.74 -24.03
C CYS A 353 -23.77 44.16 -24.26
N GLU A 354 -24.26 44.88 -25.27
CA GLU A 354 -23.93 46.31 -25.45
C GLU A 354 -24.78 47.20 -24.52
N TYR A 355 -24.12 48.18 -23.91
CA TYR A 355 -24.72 49.22 -23.08
C TYR A 355 -24.33 50.60 -23.62
N GLU A 356 -25.27 51.53 -23.58
CA GLU A 356 -25.07 52.91 -24.01
C GLU A 356 -25.04 53.83 -22.77
N MET A 357 -24.05 54.71 -22.69
CA MET A 357 -23.91 55.67 -21.59
C MET A 357 -24.70 56.94 -21.89
N ILE A 358 -25.68 57.24 -21.06
CA ILE A 358 -26.49 58.45 -21.14
C ILE A 358 -26.31 59.23 -19.84
N TRP A 359 -26.11 60.54 -19.95
CA TRP A 359 -26.00 61.45 -18.80
C TRP A 359 -27.30 62.23 -18.67
N ASP A 360 -27.77 62.44 -17.44
CA ASP A 360 -28.91 63.31 -17.17
C ASP A 360 -28.51 64.80 -17.11
N ALA A 361 -29.49 65.68 -16.94
CA ALA A 361 -29.29 67.13 -16.86
C ALA A 361 -28.69 67.60 -15.51
N GLU A 362 -28.54 66.70 -14.53
CA GLU A 362 -28.00 66.96 -13.20
C GLU A 362 -26.54 66.46 -13.07
N GLY A 363 -26.04 65.72 -14.06
CA GLY A 363 -24.66 65.28 -14.20
C GLY A 363 -24.40 63.82 -13.83
N SER A 364 -25.44 63.01 -13.65
CA SER A 364 -25.29 61.58 -13.32
C SER A 364 -25.25 60.70 -14.57
N MET A 365 -24.39 59.68 -14.57
CA MET A 365 -24.25 58.73 -15.68
C MET A 365 -25.06 57.45 -15.45
N HIS A 366 -25.82 57.05 -16.46
CA HIS A 366 -26.59 55.82 -16.46
C HIS A 366 -26.25 54.95 -17.69
N LEU A 367 -26.10 53.65 -17.46
CA LEU A 367 -25.87 52.63 -18.49
C LEU A 367 -27.18 51.95 -18.86
N VAL A 368 -27.61 52.07 -20.12
CA VAL A 368 -28.86 51.48 -20.61
C VAL A 368 -28.57 50.37 -21.62
N LYS A 369 -29.19 49.20 -21.43
CA LYS A 369 -28.96 48.00 -22.24
C LYS A 369 -29.64 48.12 -23.62
N LYS A 370 -28.87 47.91 -24.69
CA LYS A 370 -29.33 48.08 -26.08
C LYS A 370 -30.09 46.84 -26.57
N THR A 371 -31.31 47.01 -27.08
CA THR A 371 -32.16 45.90 -27.56
C THR A 371 -32.11 45.77 -29.09
N SER A 372 -31.32 44.83 -29.60
CA SER A 372 -31.21 44.57 -31.04
C SER A 372 -32.46 43.89 -31.61
N LYS A 373 -33.10 44.49 -32.62
CA LYS A 373 -34.11 43.81 -33.44
C LYS A 373 -33.42 43.00 -34.54
N ALA A 374 -33.63 41.68 -34.55
CA ALA A 374 -33.32 40.83 -35.70
C ALA A 374 -34.56 40.68 -36.62
N PRO A 375 -34.43 40.55 -37.95
CA PRO A 375 -35.57 40.50 -38.85
C PRO A 375 -36.31 39.16 -38.83
N LEU A 376 -37.64 39.21 -38.95
CA LEU A 376 -38.47 38.07 -39.37
C LEU A 376 -38.23 37.77 -40.86
N THR A 377 -38.21 36.50 -41.23
CA THR A 377 -38.32 36.07 -42.63
C THR A 377 -39.60 35.26 -42.81
N HIS A 378 -40.36 35.59 -43.85
CA HIS A 378 -41.67 34.98 -44.19
C HIS A 378 -41.57 33.45 -44.35
N SER A 379 -42.44 32.59 -43.79
CA SER A 379 -43.91 32.49 -43.76
C SER A 379 -44.53 31.81 -44.99
N SER A 380 -45.23 30.70 -44.76
CA SER A 380 -46.26 30.17 -45.67
C SER A 380 -47.38 29.51 -44.85
N GLU A 381 -48.47 30.23 -44.64
CA GLU A 381 -49.66 29.73 -43.91
C GLU A 381 -50.58 28.88 -44.81
N ARG A 382 -51.34 27.98 -44.18
CA ARG A 382 -52.81 27.79 -44.31
C ARG A 382 -53.24 26.55 -43.52
N GLY A 383 -54.30 26.56 -42.71
CA GLY A 383 -55.21 27.65 -42.35
C GLY A 383 -55.95 27.39 -41.01
N LEU A 384 -56.82 28.32 -40.62
CA LEU A 384 -57.48 28.40 -39.31
C LEU A 384 -58.89 27.78 -39.27
N SER A 385 -59.47 27.72 -38.07
CA SER A 385 -60.90 27.47 -37.72
C SER A 385 -61.44 26.03 -37.92
N GLU A 386 -62.35 25.50 -37.09
CA GLU A 386 -62.84 25.97 -35.78
C GLU A 386 -63.50 24.87 -34.93
N ARG A 387 -63.95 25.26 -33.72
CA ARG A 387 -64.98 24.67 -32.83
C ARG A 387 -65.78 23.43 -33.32
N GLY A 388 -65.99 22.47 -32.43
CA GLY A 388 -67.15 21.55 -32.49
C GLY A 388 -67.17 20.48 -31.39
N ASN A 389 -68.25 20.39 -30.61
CA ASN A 389 -68.45 19.37 -29.57
C ASN A 389 -69.49 18.30 -30.00
N ALA A 390 -69.49 17.18 -29.26
CA ALA A 390 -70.63 16.29 -28.95
C ALA A 390 -70.87 14.97 -29.75
N VAL A 391 -70.40 13.86 -29.16
CA VAL A 391 -71.22 12.76 -28.56
C VAL A 391 -72.16 11.87 -29.43
N MET A 392 -71.92 10.54 -29.31
CA MET A 392 -72.80 9.35 -29.49
C MET A 392 -73.17 8.73 -30.88
N ARG A 393 -72.54 7.56 -31.12
CA ARG A 393 -73.15 6.20 -31.23
C ARG A 393 -74.17 5.83 -32.35
N SER A 394 -73.72 4.93 -33.25
CA SER A 394 -74.32 3.61 -33.62
C SER A 394 -75.77 3.53 -34.18
N THR A 395 -76.10 2.74 -35.21
CA THR A 395 -75.79 1.31 -35.45
C THR A 395 -76.01 0.87 -36.92
N ALA A 396 -75.60 -0.38 -37.22
CA ALA A 396 -76.17 -1.33 -38.21
C ALA A 396 -75.80 -1.23 -39.72
N ARG A 397 -75.90 -2.28 -40.57
CA ARG A 397 -75.68 -3.77 -40.49
C ARG A 397 -76.35 -4.43 -41.72
N ARG A 398 -75.59 -5.07 -42.65
CA ARG A 398 -75.91 -6.29 -43.47
C ARG A 398 -74.81 -6.54 -44.53
N GLN A 399 -74.24 -7.76 -44.65
CA GLN A 399 -74.63 -8.94 -45.50
C GLN A 399 -74.47 -8.67 -47.02
N ILE A 400 -74.03 -9.60 -47.91
CA ILE A 400 -73.71 -11.05 -47.89
C ILE A 400 -72.61 -11.32 -49.02
N SER A 401 -71.94 -12.45 -49.31
CA SER A 401 -72.12 -13.91 -49.09
C SER A 401 -70.81 -14.74 -49.23
N GLN A 402 -70.93 -16.08 -49.16
CA GLN A 402 -70.28 -17.22 -49.88
C GLN A 402 -68.97 -17.02 -50.70
N GLU A 403 -68.06 -18.00 -50.87
CA GLU A 403 -67.87 -19.42 -50.45
C GLU A 403 -66.34 -19.74 -50.53
N THR A 404 -65.73 -20.91 -50.25
CA THR A 404 -66.12 -22.35 -50.29
C THR A 404 -65.33 -23.14 -49.22
N GLU A 405 -65.80 -24.33 -48.82
CA GLU A 405 -65.14 -25.24 -47.86
C GLU A 405 -64.22 -26.29 -48.53
N LEU A 406 -63.30 -26.88 -47.75
CA LEU A 406 -63.01 -28.32 -47.81
C LEU A 406 -62.54 -28.83 -46.43
N SER A 407 -62.95 -30.04 -46.05
CA SER A 407 -62.83 -30.58 -44.69
C SER A 407 -62.53 -32.09 -44.68
N THR A 408 -62.62 -32.74 -43.50
CA THR A 408 -62.54 -34.20 -43.20
C THR A 408 -61.13 -34.80 -42.97
N ALA A 409 -60.91 -35.78 -42.06
CA ALA A 409 -61.79 -36.43 -41.07
C ALA A 409 -61.02 -37.26 -39.99
N VAL A 410 -61.70 -37.57 -38.85
CA VAL A 410 -61.68 -38.84 -38.05
C VAL A 410 -60.30 -39.32 -37.48
N ASP A 411 -60.08 -39.63 -36.19
CA ASP A 411 -60.82 -39.56 -34.90
C ASP A 411 -59.83 -39.90 -33.73
N MET A 412 -60.11 -40.28 -32.46
CA MET A 412 -61.33 -40.59 -31.67
C MET A 412 -61.14 -40.38 -30.14
N ASN A 413 -62.26 -40.44 -29.40
CA ASN A 413 -62.54 -40.95 -28.02
C ASN A 413 -61.39 -41.50 -27.15
N MET A 414 -61.33 -41.28 -25.81
CA MET A 414 -62.29 -40.73 -24.82
C MET A 414 -61.49 -40.24 -23.55
N ASP A 415 -61.98 -39.89 -22.34
CA ASP A 415 -63.26 -40.13 -21.64
C ASP A 415 -63.59 -39.14 -20.47
N VAL A 416 -64.69 -39.41 -19.74
CA VAL A 416 -65.30 -38.81 -18.51
C VAL A 416 -64.47 -37.93 -17.53
N GLU A 417 -64.78 -36.62 -17.54
CA GLU A 417 -65.31 -35.77 -16.43
C GLU A 417 -65.01 -36.04 -14.93
N LEU A 418 -64.45 -35.02 -14.22
CA LEU A 418 -65.09 -34.36 -13.06
C LEU A 418 -64.44 -32.98 -12.77
N ASP A 419 -65.23 -31.96 -12.44
CA ASP A 419 -64.76 -30.60 -12.15
C ASP A 419 -64.45 -30.35 -10.65
N MET A 420 -63.37 -29.63 -10.35
CA MET A 420 -63.30 -28.81 -9.13
C MET A 420 -62.30 -27.64 -9.22
N MET A 421 -62.69 -26.51 -8.62
CA MET A 421 -61.99 -25.22 -8.70
C MET A 421 -60.49 -25.23 -8.34
N ALA A 422 -59.65 -24.74 -9.27
CA ALA A 422 -58.26 -24.36 -8.99
C ALA A 422 -57.95 -22.93 -9.48
N LYS A 423 -58.09 -21.92 -8.59
CA LYS A 423 -57.67 -20.53 -8.87
C LYS A 423 -56.15 -20.45 -9.03
N LEU A 424 -55.66 -20.46 -10.28
CA LEU A 424 -54.24 -20.33 -10.60
C LEU A 424 -53.68 -18.93 -10.25
N PRO A 425 -52.67 -18.81 -9.36
CA PRO A 425 -51.94 -17.57 -9.16
C PRO A 425 -51.00 -17.25 -10.34
N PRO A 426 -50.62 -15.99 -10.57
CA PRO A 426 -49.97 -15.56 -11.80
C PRO A 426 -48.59 -16.19 -12.04
N ARG A 427 -48.39 -16.78 -13.23
CA ARG A 427 -47.19 -17.50 -13.70
C ARG A 427 -45.88 -16.68 -13.77
N ALA A 428 -45.86 -15.44 -13.28
CA ALA A 428 -44.77 -14.48 -13.45
C ALA A 428 -43.50 -14.82 -12.64
N SER A 429 -43.64 -15.30 -11.41
CA SER A 429 -42.50 -15.55 -10.50
C SER A 429 -41.55 -16.62 -11.04
N LYS A 430 -42.08 -17.81 -11.36
CA LYS A 430 -41.31 -18.94 -11.92
C LYS A 430 -40.53 -18.57 -13.19
N SER A 431 -41.00 -17.59 -13.97
CA SER A 431 -40.28 -17.07 -15.15
C SER A 431 -39.06 -16.22 -14.77
N ARG A 432 -39.18 -15.31 -13.78
CA ARG A 432 -38.04 -14.55 -13.25
C ARG A 432 -37.01 -15.48 -12.61
N THR A 433 -37.42 -16.41 -11.75
CA THR A 433 -36.52 -17.37 -11.09
C THR A 433 -35.74 -18.21 -12.09
N LYS A 434 -36.38 -18.77 -13.13
CA LYS A 434 -35.67 -19.53 -14.18
C LYS A 434 -34.68 -18.67 -14.98
N LYS A 435 -34.95 -17.38 -15.20
CA LYS A 435 -33.99 -16.46 -15.83
C LYS A 435 -32.79 -16.15 -14.92
N VAL A 436 -33.01 -15.96 -13.61
CA VAL A 436 -31.93 -15.76 -12.62
C VAL A 436 -31.03 -16.99 -12.53
N ILE A 437 -31.60 -18.20 -12.38
CA ILE A 437 -30.84 -19.46 -12.35
C ILE A 437 -30.01 -19.64 -13.64
N ARG A 438 -30.59 -19.38 -14.82
CA ARG A 438 -29.86 -19.46 -16.09
C ARG A 438 -28.70 -18.46 -16.17
N ARG A 439 -28.85 -17.25 -15.61
CA ARG A 439 -27.74 -16.28 -15.50
C ARG A 439 -26.66 -16.75 -14.52
N LEU A 440 -27.05 -17.21 -13.33
CA LEU A 440 -26.12 -17.73 -12.32
C LEU A 440 -25.27 -18.87 -12.89
N MET A 441 -25.90 -19.86 -13.54
CA MET A 441 -25.20 -20.99 -14.17
C MET A 441 -24.26 -20.56 -15.32
N ARG A 442 -24.58 -19.51 -16.07
CA ARG A 442 -23.69 -18.95 -17.11
C ARG A 442 -22.53 -18.16 -16.49
N THR A 443 -22.81 -17.35 -15.47
CA THR A 443 -21.80 -16.60 -14.71
C THR A 443 -20.80 -17.56 -14.09
N LEU A 444 -21.29 -18.63 -13.43
CA LEU A 444 -20.46 -19.68 -12.84
C LEU A 444 -19.56 -20.34 -13.90
N ARG A 445 -20.09 -20.74 -15.06
CA ARG A 445 -19.28 -21.28 -16.18
C ARG A 445 -18.20 -20.30 -16.66
N MET A 446 -18.53 -19.01 -16.80
CA MET A 446 -17.54 -18.00 -17.21
C MET A 446 -16.47 -17.77 -16.13
N LEU A 447 -16.85 -17.77 -14.85
CA LEU A 447 -15.91 -17.73 -13.73
C LEU A 447 -15.00 -18.97 -13.72
N THR A 448 -15.54 -20.17 -14.00
CA THR A 448 -14.72 -21.39 -14.15
C THR A 448 -13.71 -21.26 -15.28
N VAL A 449 -14.09 -20.72 -16.44
CA VAL A 449 -13.16 -20.49 -17.56
C VAL A 449 -12.10 -19.45 -17.21
N ILE A 450 -12.49 -18.32 -16.60
CA ILE A 450 -11.56 -17.26 -16.19
C ILE A 450 -10.60 -17.77 -15.10
N ALA A 451 -11.08 -18.56 -14.13
CA ALA A 451 -10.24 -19.20 -13.13
C ALA A 451 -9.31 -20.25 -13.77
N ALA A 452 -9.79 -21.06 -14.71
CA ALA A 452 -8.99 -22.06 -15.42
C ALA A 452 -7.89 -21.46 -16.31
N VAL A 453 -7.93 -20.15 -16.60
CA VAL A 453 -6.84 -19.43 -17.29
C VAL A 453 -5.99 -18.64 -16.29
N ASN A 454 -6.62 -17.82 -15.43
CA ASN A 454 -5.91 -16.93 -14.52
C ASN A 454 -5.26 -17.66 -13.33
N VAL A 455 -5.83 -18.75 -12.81
CA VAL A 455 -5.20 -19.49 -11.71
C VAL A 455 -3.92 -20.19 -12.20
N PRO A 456 -3.88 -20.91 -13.34
CA PRO A 456 -2.62 -21.42 -13.87
C PRO A 456 -1.61 -20.33 -14.21
N LEU A 457 -2.01 -19.17 -14.76
CA LEU A 457 -1.09 -18.06 -15.03
C LEU A 457 -0.53 -17.44 -13.74
N TYR A 458 -1.39 -17.17 -12.74
CA TYR A 458 -0.98 -16.65 -11.44
C TYR A 458 -0.08 -17.64 -10.71
N MET A 459 -0.44 -18.92 -10.70
CA MET A 459 0.39 -19.99 -10.15
C MET A 459 1.71 -20.13 -10.91
N MET A 460 1.75 -20.03 -12.23
CA MET A 460 3.00 -20.10 -12.99
C MET A 460 3.95 -18.92 -12.64
N LEU A 461 3.41 -17.71 -12.51
CA LEU A 461 4.19 -16.53 -12.08
C LEU A 461 4.63 -16.62 -10.61
N LEU A 462 3.79 -17.16 -9.73
CA LEU A 462 4.06 -17.29 -8.30
C LEU A 462 4.98 -18.47 -7.96
N PHE A 463 4.86 -19.60 -8.66
CA PHE A 463 5.76 -20.73 -8.52
C PHE A 463 7.09 -20.50 -9.22
N LYS A 464 7.19 -19.66 -10.27
CA LYS A 464 8.51 -19.30 -10.84
C LYS A 464 9.43 -18.75 -9.74
N ASP A 465 8.95 -17.80 -8.96
CA ASP A 465 9.68 -17.15 -7.85
C ASP A 465 10.08 -18.13 -6.72
N TRP A 466 9.49 -19.33 -6.70
CA TRP A 466 9.66 -20.38 -5.69
C TRP A 466 10.36 -21.64 -6.23
N THR A 467 10.45 -21.84 -7.55
CA THR A 467 11.04 -23.03 -8.20
C THR A 467 12.40 -22.79 -8.84
N GLU A 468 12.83 -21.53 -8.97
CA GLU A 468 14.25 -21.19 -9.06
C GLU A 468 14.88 -21.36 -7.66
N GLN A 469 15.40 -22.59 -7.41
CA GLN A 469 16.00 -23.08 -6.15
C GLN A 469 17.47 -23.48 -6.32
#